data_AF-A0A7J9ZSY1-F1
#
_entry.id   AF-A0A7J9ZSY1-F1
#
_cell.length_a   1.000
_cell.length_b   1.000
_cell.length_c   1.000
_cell.angle_alpha   90.00
_cell.angle_beta   90.00
_cell.angle_gamma   90.00
#
_symmetry.space_group_name_H-M   'P 1'
#
loop_
_entity.id
_entity.type
_entity.pdbx_description
1 polymer ?
#
loop_
_entity_poly.entity_id
_entity_poly.type
_entity_poly.pdbx_seq_one_letter_code
_entity_poly.pdbx_strand_id
1 'polypeptide(L)'
;MVRGRRGAAGAALAVAFTVGGGAVLSAATFGPLRGAVPAGGREPVSYTYAYGRQYAVSEGVRAHLSVHRPRVPGPDHHSLTEIAVQSADGRQAIEVGWTVNRALYGDTQPRLFVYHWVDGEPACYNACGYVQDHPEVGPGLRLRPGARKRFAVRYRHGRWLIGYGDVWFGHYPAELWGGRFTRSGLVQWFGEVSGPRTPCAEMGSGRHARSAAAATVTGIAYYSGPRPRLTVATTGTPGYTVHRTAPDAFRYGGPGPC
;
A
#
# COMPACT_ATOMS: atom_id res chain seq x y z
N MET A 1 18.83 -54.72 -1.78
CA MET A 1 17.83 -53.79 -2.35
C MET A 1 17.42 -52.82 -1.25
N VAL A 2 18.07 -51.64 -1.15
CA VAL A 2 17.62 -50.32 -1.71
C VAL A 2 16.38 -49.82 -0.94
N ARG A 3 16.50 -48.98 0.11
CA ARG A 3 16.56 -47.48 0.14
C ARG A 3 15.54 -46.85 -0.84
N GLY A 4 14.67 -45.89 -0.54
CA GLY A 4 14.59 -44.86 0.48
C GLY A 4 14.06 -43.57 -0.18
N ARG A 5 13.67 -42.61 0.68
CA ARG A 5 13.52 -41.15 0.47
C ARG A 5 12.12 -40.54 0.26
N ARG A 6 11.79 -39.75 1.28
CA ARG A 6 11.01 -38.52 1.33
C ARG A 6 11.45 -37.52 0.23
N GLY A 7 10.51 -36.90 -0.49
CA GLY A 7 10.73 -35.63 -1.20
C GLY A 7 10.43 -34.47 -0.25
N ALA A 8 11.40 -33.65 0.17
CA ALA A 8 12.06 -32.56 -0.55
C ALA A 8 11.14 -31.32 -0.70
N ALA A 9 11.04 -30.56 0.39
CA ALA A 9 10.70 -29.14 0.35
C ALA A 9 11.86 -28.37 -0.31
N GLY A 10 11.54 -27.53 -1.29
CA GLY A 10 12.52 -26.69 -1.98
C GLY A 10 13.13 -25.68 -1.03
N ALA A 11 14.43 -25.80 -0.78
CA ALA A 11 15.22 -24.84 -0.03
C ALA A 11 15.42 -23.56 -0.85
N ALA A 12 15.04 -22.42 -0.28
CA ALA A 12 15.48 -21.12 -0.78
C ALA A 12 16.97 -20.95 -0.47
N LEU A 13 17.78 -20.80 -1.52
CA LEU A 13 19.22 -20.60 -1.43
C LEU A 13 19.50 -19.18 -0.87
N ALA A 14 19.94 -19.10 0.38
CA ALA A 14 20.50 -17.88 0.95
C ALA A 14 21.98 -17.79 0.56
N VAL A 15 22.34 -16.79 -0.26
CA VAL A 15 23.75 -16.44 -0.46
C VAL A 15 24.18 -15.58 0.72
N ALA A 16 24.91 -16.17 1.65
CA ALA A 16 25.54 -15.48 2.77
C ALA A 16 26.93 -14.97 2.34
N PHE A 17 27.17 -13.67 2.45
CA PHE A 17 28.51 -13.13 2.57
C PHE A 17 28.83 -12.98 4.05
N THR A 18 29.89 -13.65 4.52
CA THR A 18 30.40 -13.52 5.88
C THR A 18 31.40 -12.37 5.94
N VAL A 19 31.09 -11.35 6.74
CA VAL A 19 32.09 -10.55 7.45
C VAL A 19 31.64 -10.51 8.91
N GLY A 20 32.57 -10.84 9.82
CA GLY A 20 32.27 -11.32 11.16
C GLY A 20 31.63 -10.33 12.14
N GLY A 21 31.08 -10.91 13.21
CA GLY A 21 30.91 -10.26 14.50
C GLY A 21 29.84 -9.18 14.58
N GLY A 22 28.56 -9.59 14.59
CA GLY A 22 27.44 -8.70 14.90
C GLY A 22 26.13 -9.39 14.56
N ALA A 23 25.17 -9.35 15.49
CA ALA A 23 23.88 -10.02 15.34
C ALA A 23 23.28 -9.78 13.95
N VAL A 24 23.01 -10.88 13.23
CA VAL A 24 22.42 -10.88 11.91
C VAL A 24 20.94 -10.52 12.06
N LEU A 25 20.60 -9.24 11.99
CA LEU A 25 19.22 -8.81 11.76
C LEU A 25 18.84 -9.28 10.37
N SER A 26 18.18 -10.43 10.32
CA SER A 26 17.51 -10.92 9.11
C SER A 26 16.56 -9.81 8.66
N ALA A 27 16.88 -9.19 7.51
CA ALA A 27 16.00 -8.23 6.86
C ALA A 27 14.79 -9.02 6.36
N ALA A 28 13.81 -9.22 7.25
CA ALA A 28 12.50 -9.74 6.88
C ALA A 28 11.98 -8.84 5.77
N THR A 29 11.86 -9.40 4.57
CA THR A 29 11.16 -8.78 3.46
C THR A 29 9.69 -8.69 3.85
N PHE A 30 9.32 -7.64 4.58
CA PHE A 30 7.92 -7.34 4.85
C PHE A 30 7.25 -7.00 3.52
N GLY A 31 6.22 -7.79 3.17
CA GLY A 31 5.25 -7.39 2.17
C GLY A 31 4.51 -6.12 2.62
N PRO A 32 3.70 -5.50 1.76
CA PRO A 32 2.72 -4.51 2.21
C PRO A 32 1.94 -5.02 3.42
N LEU A 33 1.59 -4.09 4.31
CA LEU A 33 0.89 -4.39 5.55
C LEU A 33 -0.38 -5.17 5.23
N ARG A 34 -0.67 -6.21 6.03
CA ARG A 34 -1.88 -7.00 5.84
C ARG A 34 -3.07 -6.07 6.08
N GLY A 35 -3.90 -5.86 5.05
CA GLY A 35 -5.10 -5.04 5.11
C GLY A 35 -6.03 -5.45 6.28
N ALA A 36 -6.79 -4.47 6.77
CA ALA A 36 -7.72 -4.58 7.90
C ALA A 36 -8.58 -5.86 7.83
N VAL A 37 -8.46 -6.74 8.81
CA VAL A 37 -9.27 -7.97 8.91
C VAL A 37 -10.66 -7.60 9.46
N PRO A 38 -11.77 -7.90 8.78
CA PRO A 38 -13.10 -7.76 9.36
C PRO A 38 -13.29 -8.79 10.47
N ALA A 39 -13.77 -8.36 11.65
CA ALA A 39 -14.08 -9.25 12.76
C ALA A 39 -15.34 -10.09 12.46
N GLY A 40 -15.22 -11.41 12.54
CA GLY A 40 -16.35 -12.35 12.65
C GLY A 40 -16.36 -13.46 11.59
N GLY A 41 -16.10 -14.70 12.01
CA GLY A 41 -16.56 -16.00 11.44
C GLY A 41 -16.54 -16.27 9.92
N ARG A 42 -15.96 -15.38 9.11
CA ARG A 42 -15.97 -15.43 7.65
C ARG A 42 -14.75 -16.18 7.13
N GLU A 43 -14.90 -16.79 5.95
CA GLU A 43 -13.79 -17.41 5.24
C GLU A 43 -12.55 -16.50 5.17
N PRO A 44 -11.32 -17.06 5.16
CA PRO A 44 -10.10 -16.26 5.12
C PRO A 44 -10.13 -15.24 3.99
N VAL A 45 -9.94 -13.96 4.36
CA VAL A 45 -9.76 -12.89 3.39
C VAL A 45 -8.34 -12.97 2.86
N SER A 46 -8.23 -13.04 1.53
CA SER A 46 -6.94 -13.01 0.84
C SER A 46 -6.70 -11.63 0.27
N TYR A 47 -5.43 -11.26 0.18
CA TYR A 47 -4.98 -9.99 -0.36
C TYR A 47 -3.95 -10.22 -1.47
N THR A 48 -4.06 -9.43 -2.54
CA THR A 48 -3.05 -9.40 -3.60
C THR A 48 -2.62 -7.98 -3.87
N TYR A 49 -1.31 -7.82 -4.07
CA TYR A 49 -0.69 -6.52 -4.22
C TYR A 49 0.17 -6.47 -5.48
N ALA A 50 0.18 -5.31 -6.13
CA ALA A 50 1.16 -4.92 -7.12
C ALA A 50 1.78 -3.59 -6.67
N TYR A 51 3.06 -3.62 -6.32
CA TYR A 51 3.69 -2.56 -5.54
C TYR A 51 5.01 -2.08 -6.12
N GLY A 52 5.33 -0.83 -5.83
CA GLY A 52 6.68 -0.28 -5.78
C GLY A 52 7.04 0.01 -4.33
N ARG A 53 8.30 -0.21 -3.94
CA ARG A 53 8.79 0.11 -2.60
C ARG A 53 10.23 0.56 -2.60
N GLN A 54 10.60 1.29 -1.55
CA GLN A 54 11.98 1.66 -1.28
C GLN A 54 12.16 1.94 0.23
N TYR A 55 13.20 1.34 0.80
CA TYR A 55 13.69 1.75 2.12
C TYR A 55 14.30 3.14 2.01
N ALA A 56 13.77 4.07 2.81
CA ALA A 56 14.18 5.46 2.77
C ALA A 56 13.87 6.11 4.12
N VAL A 57 14.86 6.80 4.68
CA VAL A 57 14.65 7.72 5.79
C VAL A 57 14.21 9.06 5.22
N SER A 58 12.96 9.43 5.50
CA SER A 58 12.35 10.65 4.99
C SER A 58 11.32 11.21 5.96
N GLU A 59 11.13 12.52 5.93
CA GLU A 59 10.02 13.20 6.60
C GLU A 59 8.69 12.96 5.87
N GLY A 60 8.70 12.31 4.70
CA GLY A 60 7.48 11.95 4.01
C GLY A 60 7.65 11.86 2.53
N VAL A 61 6.54 11.65 1.84
CA VAL A 61 6.54 11.31 0.44
C VAL A 61 5.32 11.86 -0.28
N ARG A 62 5.44 12.00 -1.59
CA ARG A 62 4.33 12.32 -2.49
C ARG A 62 4.45 11.53 -3.79
N ALA A 63 3.31 11.25 -4.40
CA ALA A 63 3.24 10.68 -5.74
C ALA A 63 1.91 11.04 -6.41
N HIS A 64 1.88 10.99 -7.73
CA HIS A 64 0.64 11.07 -8.49
C HIS A 64 0.07 9.67 -8.69
N LEU A 65 -1.16 9.47 -8.21
CA LEU A 65 -1.93 8.24 -8.40
C LEU A 65 -2.99 8.49 -9.47
N SER A 66 -3.12 7.56 -10.42
CA SER A 66 -4.30 7.53 -11.30
C SER A 66 -5.50 6.95 -10.55
N VAL A 67 -6.65 7.59 -10.63
CA VAL A 67 -7.90 7.16 -10.01
C VAL A 67 -8.71 6.36 -11.03
N HIS A 68 -9.20 5.20 -10.61
CA HIS A 68 -10.00 4.31 -11.47
C HIS A 68 -11.25 3.84 -10.74
N ARG A 69 -12.16 3.21 -11.50
CA ARG A 69 -13.34 2.55 -10.96
C ARG A 69 -13.31 1.06 -11.33
N PRO A 70 -12.39 0.28 -10.75
CA PRO A 70 -12.30 -1.15 -11.02
C PRO A 70 -13.61 -1.86 -10.67
N ARG A 71 -13.91 -2.93 -11.41
CA ARG A 71 -14.99 -3.85 -11.07
C ARG A 71 -14.64 -4.61 -9.79
N VAL A 72 -15.50 -4.48 -8.78
CA VAL A 72 -15.50 -5.32 -7.56
C VAL A 72 -16.69 -6.28 -7.61
N PRO A 73 -16.49 -7.61 -7.55
CA PRO A 73 -17.58 -8.59 -7.74
C PRO A 73 -18.68 -8.53 -6.68
N GLY A 74 -18.31 -8.24 -5.43
CA GLY A 74 -19.22 -8.35 -4.28
C GLY A 74 -18.86 -7.40 -3.14
N PRO A 75 -19.68 -7.36 -2.08
CA PRO A 75 -19.48 -6.51 -0.91
C PRO A 75 -18.29 -6.93 -0.04
N ASP A 76 -17.80 -8.16 -0.19
CA ASP A 76 -16.65 -8.75 0.50
C ASP A 76 -15.32 -8.58 -0.27
N HIS A 77 -15.35 -7.78 -1.34
CA HIS A 77 -14.18 -7.43 -2.14
C HIS A 77 -13.94 -5.92 -2.10
N HIS A 78 -12.67 -5.54 -2.16
CA HIS A 78 -12.27 -4.17 -2.48
C HIS A 78 -11.11 -4.14 -3.46
N SER A 79 -10.95 -2.98 -4.09
CA SER A 79 -9.74 -2.61 -4.81
C SER A 79 -9.32 -1.20 -4.41
N LEU A 80 -8.04 -1.01 -4.13
CA LEU A 80 -7.51 0.29 -3.74
C LEU A 80 -6.20 0.62 -4.43
N THR A 81 -5.80 1.89 -4.32
CA THR A 81 -4.44 2.35 -4.59
C THR A 81 -4.03 3.37 -3.56
N GLU A 82 -2.81 3.24 -3.07
CA GLU A 82 -2.35 4.05 -1.95
C GLU A 82 -0.84 4.32 -1.94
N ILE A 83 -0.48 5.21 -1.03
CA ILE A 83 0.86 5.41 -0.49
C ILE A 83 0.84 4.90 0.95
N ALA A 84 1.82 4.06 1.31
CA ALA A 84 2.08 3.66 2.68
C ALA A 84 3.44 4.17 3.14
N VAL A 85 3.48 4.82 4.30
CA VAL A 85 4.71 5.22 4.99
C VAL A 85 4.82 4.37 6.25
N GLN A 86 5.93 3.66 6.42
CA GLN A 86 6.15 2.75 7.54
C GLN A 86 7.43 3.12 8.28
N SER A 87 7.43 2.97 9.61
CA SER A 87 8.62 3.14 10.46
C SER A 87 9.70 2.09 10.18
N ALA A 88 10.93 2.36 10.63
CA ALA A 88 12.06 1.45 10.42
C ALA A 88 11.90 0.08 11.12
N ASP A 89 11.19 0.03 12.24
CA ASP A 89 10.86 -1.22 12.95
C ASP A 89 9.66 -1.97 12.34
N GLY A 90 9.01 -1.40 11.32
CA GLY A 90 7.88 -1.99 10.63
C GLY A 90 6.56 -1.94 11.40
N ARG A 91 6.52 -1.32 12.58
CA ARG A 91 5.38 -1.39 13.50
C ARG A 91 4.40 -0.25 13.37
N GLN A 92 4.84 0.88 12.83
CA GLN A 92 4.04 2.09 12.69
C GLN A 92 3.84 2.34 11.21
N ALA A 93 2.62 2.69 10.81
CA ALA A 93 2.37 3.01 9.42
C ALA A 93 1.21 3.97 9.25
N ILE A 94 1.25 4.72 8.16
CA ILE A 94 0.17 5.60 7.69
C ILE A 94 -0.05 5.31 6.23
N GLU A 95 -1.32 5.21 5.85
CA GLU A 95 -1.78 4.99 4.49
C GLU A 95 -2.72 6.10 4.05
N VAL A 96 -2.57 6.52 2.80
CA VAL A 96 -3.52 7.42 2.13
C VAL A 96 -3.68 7.01 0.68
N GLY A 97 -4.91 6.98 0.21
CA GLY A 97 -5.20 6.54 -1.14
C GLY A 97 -6.65 6.73 -1.55
N TRP A 98 -7.05 5.94 -2.53
CA TRP A 98 -8.44 5.77 -2.91
C TRP A 98 -8.82 4.30 -2.93
N THR A 99 -10.08 3.99 -2.62
CA THR A 99 -10.61 2.63 -2.60
C THR A 99 -12.00 2.57 -3.24
N VAL A 100 -12.29 1.47 -3.92
CA VAL A 100 -13.64 1.03 -4.28
C VAL A 100 -13.98 -0.11 -3.32
N ASN A 101 -14.79 0.19 -2.32
CA ASN A 101 -15.15 -0.73 -1.25
C ASN A 101 -16.64 -0.57 -0.91
N ARG A 102 -17.44 -1.55 -1.33
CA ARG A 102 -18.89 -1.56 -1.11
C ARG A 102 -19.26 -1.76 0.36
N ALA A 103 -18.48 -2.52 1.13
CA ALA A 103 -18.73 -2.68 2.56
C ALA A 103 -18.52 -1.38 3.33
N LEU A 104 -17.54 -0.57 2.93
CA LEU A 104 -17.23 0.69 3.60
C LEU A 104 -18.16 1.84 3.19
N TYR A 105 -18.55 1.90 1.92
CA TYR A 105 -19.23 3.09 1.38
C TYR A 105 -20.59 2.82 0.70
N GLY A 106 -21.03 1.57 0.62
CA GLY A 106 -22.32 1.21 0.03
C GLY A 106 -22.42 1.35 -1.49
N ASP A 107 -21.36 1.82 -2.18
CA ASP A 107 -21.33 1.99 -3.62
C ASP A 107 -20.00 1.52 -4.25
N THR A 108 -19.89 1.72 -5.57
CA THR A 108 -18.70 1.35 -6.37
C THR A 108 -17.92 2.58 -6.82
N GLN A 109 -18.09 3.73 -6.17
CA GLN A 109 -17.34 4.94 -6.53
C GLN A 109 -15.98 4.93 -5.81
N PRO A 110 -14.89 5.34 -6.49
CA PRO A 110 -13.61 5.46 -5.81
C PRO A 110 -13.69 6.61 -4.80
N ARG A 111 -13.30 6.32 -3.56
CA ARG A 111 -13.37 7.27 -2.45
C ARG A 111 -12.01 7.41 -1.78
N LEU A 112 -11.67 8.63 -1.41
CA LEU A 112 -10.46 8.91 -0.65
C LEU A 112 -10.53 8.19 0.70
N PHE A 113 -9.41 7.66 1.17
CA PHE A 113 -9.34 7.08 2.51
C PHE A 113 -8.00 7.37 3.18
N VAL A 114 -7.99 7.20 4.50
CA VAL A 114 -6.79 7.16 5.34
C VAL A 114 -6.85 5.95 6.27
N TYR A 115 -5.69 5.42 6.61
CA TYR A 115 -5.54 4.32 7.57
C TYR A 115 -4.21 4.44 8.30
N HIS A 116 -4.06 3.78 9.45
CA HIS A 116 -2.77 3.68 10.13
C HIS A 116 -2.65 2.43 11.02
N TRP A 117 -1.42 2.17 11.47
CA TRP A 117 -1.06 1.14 12.44
C TRP A 117 -0.31 1.77 13.61
N VAL A 118 -0.53 1.22 14.80
CA VAL A 118 0.25 1.50 16.01
C VAL A 118 0.74 0.18 16.58
N ASP A 119 2.06 0.05 16.76
CA ASP A 119 2.71 -1.11 17.35
C ASP A 119 2.49 -2.45 16.66
N GLY A 120 2.19 -2.41 15.36
CA GLY A 120 1.87 -3.57 14.53
C GLY A 120 0.38 -3.88 14.49
N GLU A 121 -0.43 -3.17 15.28
CA GLU A 121 -1.87 -3.35 15.33
C GLU A 121 -2.58 -2.43 14.33
N PRO A 122 -3.48 -2.98 13.48
CA PRO A 122 -4.26 -2.18 12.56
C PRO A 122 -5.28 -1.33 13.33
N ALA A 123 -5.46 -0.07 12.92
CA ALA A 123 -6.48 0.80 13.50
C ALA A 123 -7.82 0.70 12.75
N CYS A 124 -8.37 1.82 12.28
CA CYS A 124 -9.60 1.84 11.49
C CYS A 124 -9.54 2.85 10.35
N TYR A 125 -10.35 2.60 9.32
CA TYR A 125 -10.50 3.51 8.19
C TYR A 125 -11.04 4.87 8.65
N ASN A 126 -10.44 5.95 8.13
CA ASN A 126 -10.98 7.31 8.16
C ASN A 126 -11.13 7.94 9.56
N ALA A 127 -10.72 7.25 10.61
CA ALA A 127 -10.90 7.67 12.00
C ALA A 127 -9.71 7.18 12.85
N CYS A 128 -9.98 6.84 14.12
CA CYS A 128 -8.98 6.34 15.07
C CYS A 128 -7.80 7.30 15.27
N GLY A 129 -8.08 8.59 15.53
CA GLY A 129 -7.05 9.61 15.73
C GLY A 129 -6.71 10.44 14.49
N TYR A 130 -7.35 10.16 13.35
CA TYR A 130 -7.36 11.08 12.23
C TYR A 130 -8.09 12.38 12.60
N VAL A 131 -7.50 13.51 12.27
CA VAL A 131 -8.07 14.85 12.45
C VAL A 131 -8.22 15.50 11.07
N GLN A 132 -9.44 15.90 10.71
CA GLN A 132 -9.70 16.60 9.46
C GLN A 132 -9.45 18.10 9.62
N ASP A 133 -8.64 18.66 8.73
CA ASP A 133 -8.28 20.10 8.74
C ASP A 133 -9.02 20.89 7.65
N HIS A 134 -9.42 20.23 6.56
CA HIS A 134 -10.11 20.88 5.45
C HIS A 134 -11.61 20.54 5.45
N PRO A 135 -12.52 21.51 5.26
CA PRO A 135 -13.97 21.28 5.41
C PRO A 135 -14.55 20.38 4.32
N GLU A 136 -14.02 20.45 3.09
CA GLU A 136 -14.62 19.77 1.92
C GLU A 136 -13.80 18.59 1.39
N VAL A 137 -12.51 18.53 1.74
CA VAL A 137 -11.59 17.50 1.26
C VAL A 137 -11.30 16.64 2.45
N GLY A 138 -11.57 15.34 2.33
CA GLY A 138 -11.44 14.42 3.43
C GLY A 138 -11.75 12.99 3.01
N PRO A 139 -11.56 12.03 3.92
CA PRO A 139 -11.94 10.65 3.70
C PRO A 139 -13.41 10.50 3.33
N GLY A 140 -13.72 9.57 2.43
CA GLY A 140 -15.05 9.40 1.85
C GLY A 140 -15.35 10.32 0.66
N LEU A 141 -14.52 11.33 0.38
CA LEU A 141 -14.67 12.18 -0.81
C LEU A 141 -14.68 11.32 -2.09
N ARG A 142 -15.74 11.46 -2.89
CA ARG A 142 -15.87 10.80 -4.18
C ARG A 142 -14.87 11.38 -5.18
N LEU A 143 -14.05 10.51 -5.75
CA LEU A 143 -13.05 10.90 -6.75
C LEU A 143 -13.55 10.64 -8.16
N ARG A 144 -13.09 11.43 -9.13
CA ARG A 144 -13.42 11.25 -10.54
C ARG A 144 -12.53 10.18 -11.17
N PRO A 145 -13.08 9.06 -11.70
CA PRO A 145 -12.29 8.10 -12.46
C PRO A 145 -11.61 8.76 -13.66
N GLY A 146 -10.40 8.32 -13.99
CA GLY A 146 -9.55 8.92 -15.02
C GLY A 146 -8.77 10.16 -14.54
N ALA A 147 -9.04 10.68 -13.35
CA ALA A 147 -8.21 11.74 -12.78
C ALA A 147 -6.82 11.22 -12.39
N ARG A 148 -5.81 12.07 -12.49
CA ARG A 148 -4.49 11.86 -11.90
C ARG A 148 -4.26 12.94 -10.86
N LYS A 149 -4.04 12.54 -9.60
CA LYS A 149 -3.96 13.47 -8.46
C LYS A 149 -2.78 13.13 -7.58
N ARG A 150 -2.20 14.16 -6.98
CA ARG A 150 -1.09 14.01 -6.05
C ARG A 150 -1.62 13.59 -4.69
N PHE A 151 -1.08 12.52 -4.14
CA PHE A 151 -1.28 12.09 -2.76
C PHE A 151 0.03 12.33 -2.01
N ALA A 152 -0.06 12.72 -0.74
CA ALA A 152 1.12 13.03 0.05
C ALA A 152 0.92 12.68 1.53
N VAL A 153 2.02 12.30 2.17
CA VAL A 153 2.14 12.11 3.63
C VAL A 153 3.41 12.84 4.06
N ARG A 154 3.34 13.71 5.07
CA ARG A 154 4.51 14.47 5.54
C ARG A 154 4.47 14.74 7.03
N TYR A 155 5.51 14.36 7.74
CA TYR A 155 5.77 14.76 9.10
C TYR A 155 6.21 16.23 9.16
N ARG A 156 5.53 17.03 9.97
CA ARG A 156 5.91 18.42 10.27
C ARG A 156 5.25 18.88 11.56
N HIS A 157 5.98 19.57 12.43
CA HIS A 157 5.43 20.19 13.65
C HIS A 157 4.59 19.23 14.51
N GLY A 158 5.13 18.05 14.83
CA GLY A 158 4.47 17.08 15.72
C GLY A 158 3.29 16.32 15.11
N ARG A 159 3.11 16.37 13.79
CA ARG A 159 2.00 15.67 13.12
C ARG A 159 2.38 15.14 11.75
N TRP A 160 1.72 14.07 11.33
CA TRP A 160 1.76 13.56 9.97
C TRP A 160 0.61 14.16 9.16
N LEU A 161 0.93 15.13 8.32
CA LEU A 161 0.01 15.78 7.40
C LEU A 161 -0.33 14.84 6.24
N ILE A 162 -1.61 14.81 5.87
CA ILE A 162 -2.15 14.00 4.78
C ILE A 162 -2.68 14.92 3.68
N GLY A 163 -2.24 14.69 2.43
CA GLY A 163 -2.46 15.59 1.32
C GLY A 163 -3.10 14.94 0.10
N TYR A 164 -3.95 15.72 -0.58
CA TYR A 164 -4.61 15.37 -1.84
C TYR A 164 -4.69 16.59 -2.75
N GLY A 165 -4.17 16.47 -3.97
CA GLY A 165 -3.95 17.62 -4.84
C GLY A 165 -3.00 18.62 -4.17
N ASP A 166 -3.42 19.89 -4.13
CA ASP A 166 -2.66 20.99 -3.50
C ASP A 166 -3.11 21.29 -2.06
N VAL A 167 -3.94 20.43 -1.48
CA VAL A 167 -4.52 20.61 -0.14
C VAL A 167 -3.95 19.59 0.83
N TRP A 168 -3.53 20.05 2.01
CA TRP A 168 -3.38 19.22 3.21
C TRP A 168 -4.73 19.17 3.89
N PHE A 169 -5.37 17.99 3.86
CA PHE A 169 -6.79 17.87 4.20
C PHE A 169 -7.04 17.33 5.61
N GLY A 170 -6.00 16.80 6.25
CA GLY A 170 -6.03 16.37 7.64
C GLY A 170 -4.66 15.89 8.09
N HIS A 171 -4.61 15.37 9.31
CA HIS A 171 -3.39 14.86 9.91
C HIS A 171 -3.64 13.76 10.94
N TYR A 172 -2.56 13.06 11.28
CA TYR A 172 -2.47 12.25 12.49
C TYR A 172 -1.49 12.90 13.48
N PRO A 173 -1.88 13.15 14.74
CA PRO A 173 -0.97 13.62 15.78
C PRO A 173 0.14 12.59 16.06
N ALA A 174 1.38 13.05 16.28
CA ALA A 174 2.51 12.14 16.53
C ALA A 174 2.38 11.37 17.86
N GLU A 175 1.55 11.88 18.77
CA GLU A 175 1.20 11.32 20.06
C GLU A 175 0.56 9.92 19.92
N LEU A 176 -0.09 9.63 18.79
CA LEU A 176 -0.60 8.28 18.49
C LEU A 176 0.51 7.22 18.52
N TRP A 177 1.74 7.63 18.22
CA TRP A 177 2.93 6.78 18.28
C TRP A 177 3.86 7.17 19.43
N GLY A 178 3.37 7.88 20.45
CA GLY A 178 4.20 8.38 21.56
C GLY A 178 5.42 9.19 21.10
N GLY A 179 5.32 9.87 19.95
CA GLY A 179 6.41 10.66 19.38
C GLY A 179 7.53 9.88 18.67
N ARG A 180 7.46 8.54 18.58
CA ARG A 180 8.54 7.71 17.98
C ARG A 180 8.49 7.58 16.47
N PHE A 181 7.31 7.78 15.87
CA PHE A 181 7.15 7.71 14.41
C PHE A 181 7.19 9.12 13.80
N THR A 182 8.37 9.56 13.40
CA THR A 182 8.60 10.91 12.85
C THR A 182 9.26 10.91 11.48
N ARG A 183 9.74 9.74 11.04
CA ARG A 183 10.33 9.52 9.72
C ARG A 183 9.99 8.12 9.22
N SER A 184 9.99 7.96 7.91
CA SER A 184 9.88 6.65 7.28
C SER A 184 11.14 5.82 7.50
N GLY A 185 10.99 4.50 7.49
CA GLY A 185 12.06 3.53 7.20
C GLY A 185 11.79 2.77 5.90
N LEU A 186 10.51 2.55 5.58
CA LEU A 186 10.05 1.99 4.33
C LEU A 186 8.92 2.85 3.76
N VAL A 187 8.93 3.08 2.45
CA VAL A 187 7.81 3.70 1.75
C VAL A 187 7.37 2.80 0.60
N GLN A 188 6.06 2.68 0.45
CA GLN A 188 5.43 1.83 -0.53
C GLN A 188 4.34 2.59 -1.29
N TRP A 189 4.12 2.18 -2.52
CA TRP A 189 3.01 2.60 -3.36
C TRP A 189 2.46 1.35 -3.99
N PHE A 190 1.15 1.12 -3.91
CA PHE A 190 0.62 -0.12 -4.42
C PHE A 190 -0.86 -0.05 -4.78
N GLY A 191 -1.25 -0.96 -5.67
CA GLY A 191 -2.61 -1.42 -5.78
C GLY A 191 -2.80 -2.67 -4.94
N GLU A 192 -3.94 -2.76 -4.25
CA GLU A 192 -4.35 -3.93 -3.49
C GLU A 192 -5.75 -4.35 -3.94
N VAL A 193 -5.99 -5.65 -3.93
CA VAL A 193 -7.31 -6.25 -4.06
C VAL A 193 -7.53 -7.26 -2.94
N SER A 194 -8.76 -7.34 -2.45
CA SER A 194 -9.19 -8.31 -1.44
C SER A 194 -10.36 -9.15 -1.94
N GLY A 195 -10.52 -10.34 -1.35
CA GLY A 195 -11.68 -11.19 -1.57
C GLY A 195 -11.61 -12.49 -0.75
N PRO A 196 -12.71 -13.25 -0.67
CA PRO A 196 -12.75 -14.55 -0.03
C PRO A 196 -11.91 -15.55 -0.82
N ARG A 197 -10.91 -16.17 -0.19
CA ARG A 197 -9.94 -17.13 -0.77
C ARG A 197 -9.06 -16.56 -1.89
N THR A 198 -9.64 -16.03 -2.96
CA THR A 198 -8.93 -15.48 -4.13
C THR A 198 -9.53 -14.12 -4.50
N PRO A 199 -8.75 -13.03 -4.50
CA PRO A 199 -9.24 -11.74 -4.97
C PRO A 199 -9.58 -11.77 -6.47
N CYS A 200 -10.87 -11.60 -6.77
CA CYS A 200 -11.41 -11.55 -8.14
C CYS A 200 -11.70 -10.10 -8.63
N ALA A 201 -11.31 -9.08 -7.87
CA ALA A 201 -11.54 -7.69 -8.28
C ALA A 201 -10.52 -7.23 -9.32
N GLU A 202 -10.94 -6.36 -10.24
CA GLU A 202 -9.98 -5.65 -11.08
C GLU A 202 -9.06 -4.80 -10.18
N MET A 203 -7.78 -4.73 -10.51
CA MET A 203 -6.83 -3.84 -9.83
C MET A 203 -6.53 -2.61 -10.69
N GLY A 204 -6.65 -1.43 -10.10
CA GLY A 204 -6.39 -0.17 -10.79
C GLY A 204 -7.37 0.02 -11.95
N SER A 205 -6.87 0.02 -13.20
CA SER A 205 -7.71 0.15 -14.39
C SER A 205 -8.24 -1.19 -14.95
N GLY A 206 -7.96 -2.32 -14.30
CA GLY A 206 -8.26 -3.65 -14.84
C GLY A 206 -7.32 -4.08 -15.97
N ARG A 207 -6.32 -3.27 -16.32
CA ARG A 207 -5.35 -3.57 -17.40
C ARG A 207 -4.01 -4.02 -16.83
N HIS A 208 -3.36 -4.95 -17.51
CA HIS A 208 -1.99 -5.35 -17.18
C HIS A 208 -1.00 -4.18 -17.34
N ALA A 209 0.02 -4.15 -16.50
CA ALA A 209 0.97 -3.05 -16.33
C ALA A 209 1.76 -2.64 -17.58
N ARG A 210 1.90 -3.53 -18.57
CA ARG A 210 2.54 -3.20 -19.86
C ARG A 210 1.64 -2.38 -20.78
N SER A 211 0.32 -2.36 -20.56
CA SER A 211 -0.60 -1.50 -21.28
C SER A 211 -0.36 -0.03 -20.97
N ALA A 212 -0.47 0.85 -21.97
CA ALA A 212 -0.45 2.29 -21.77
C ALA A 212 -1.66 2.80 -20.95
N ALA A 213 -2.76 2.04 -20.94
CA ALA A 213 -3.97 2.31 -20.16
C ALA A 213 -3.96 1.69 -18.76
N ALA A 214 -2.83 1.10 -18.32
CA ALA A 214 -2.68 0.59 -16.96
C ALA A 214 -2.71 1.71 -15.93
N ALA A 215 -3.07 1.38 -14.69
CA ALA A 215 -2.98 2.33 -13.59
C ALA A 215 -1.51 2.71 -13.33
N THR A 216 -1.31 3.94 -12.86
CA THR A 216 0.01 4.56 -12.77
C THR A 216 0.26 5.14 -11.39
N VAL A 217 1.49 4.95 -10.91
CA VAL A 217 2.11 5.76 -9.87
C VAL A 217 3.28 6.50 -10.51
N THR A 218 3.29 7.83 -10.44
CA THR A 218 4.26 8.68 -11.15
C THR A 218 4.71 9.86 -10.32
N GLY A 219 5.86 10.45 -10.65
CA GLY A 219 6.38 11.64 -9.95
C GLY A 219 6.58 11.38 -8.47
N ILE A 220 7.06 10.17 -8.14
CA ILE A 220 7.40 9.80 -6.77
C ILE A 220 8.52 10.73 -6.29
N ALA A 221 8.33 11.37 -5.15
CA ALA A 221 9.34 12.24 -4.56
C ALA A 221 9.24 12.21 -3.05
N TYR A 222 10.39 12.18 -2.39
CA TYR A 222 10.49 12.35 -0.96
C TYR A 222 10.59 13.84 -0.60
N TYR A 223 10.04 14.23 0.55
CA TYR A 223 10.22 15.60 1.06
C TYR A 223 11.65 15.83 1.60
N SER A 224 12.31 14.76 2.02
CA SER A 224 13.73 14.70 2.39
C SER A 224 14.28 13.29 2.13
N GLY A 225 15.59 13.13 1.98
CA GLY A 225 16.22 11.81 1.79
C GLY A 225 16.56 11.50 0.33
N PRO A 226 16.63 10.20 -0.04
CA PRO A 226 17.27 9.77 -1.28
C PRO A 226 16.42 10.06 -2.52
N ARG A 227 17.05 9.97 -3.70
CA ARG A 227 16.32 9.92 -4.97
C ARG A 227 15.52 8.60 -5.06
N PRO A 228 14.34 8.62 -5.72
CA PRO A 228 13.57 7.41 -5.97
C PRO A 228 14.34 6.39 -6.81
N ARG A 229 14.36 5.14 -6.35
CA ARG A 229 14.91 3.97 -7.02
C ARG A 229 14.13 2.73 -6.60
N LEU A 230 12.99 2.54 -7.24
CA LEU A 230 11.97 1.58 -6.81
C LEU A 230 12.34 0.13 -7.13
N THR A 231 12.09 -0.74 -6.15
CA THR A 231 11.87 -2.16 -6.39
C THR A 231 10.38 -2.38 -6.60
N VAL A 232 10.01 -3.03 -7.70
CA VAL A 232 8.61 -3.36 -8.01
C VAL A 232 8.39 -4.86 -8.01
N ALA A 233 7.27 -5.32 -7.45
CA ALA A 233 6.89 -6.73 -7.46
C ALA A 233 5.38 -6.92 -7.26
N THR A 234 4.91 -8.16 -7.45
CA THR A 234 3.55 -8.61 -7.16
C THR A 234 3.59 -9.73 -6.14
N THR A 235 2.51 -9.96 -5.38
CA THR A 235 2.43 -11.11 -4.45
C THR A 235 2.14 -12.46 -5.12
N GLY A 236 2.06 -12.52 -6.45
CA GLY A 236 2.12 -13.77 -7.21
C GLY A 236 0.78 -14.36 -7.64
N THR A 237 -0.35 -13.74 -7.28
CA THR A 237 -1.66 -14.14 -7.81
C THR A 237 -1.73 -13.86 -9.32
N PRO A 238 -2.10 -14.84 -10.15
CA PRO A 238 -2.26 -14.64 -11.58
C PRO A 238 -3.23 -13.50 -11.91
N GLY A 239 -3.00 -12.86 -13.05
CA GLY A 239 -3.83 -11.75 -13.54
C GLY A 239 -3.32 -10.37 -13.11
N TYR A 240 -2.53 -10.25 -12.04
CA TYR A 240 -2.00 -8.95 -11.59
C TYR A 240 -0.53 -8.79 -11.97
N THR A 241 -0.18 -7.57 -12.38
CA THR A 241 1.15 -7.28 -12.94
C THR A 241 1.65 -5.92 -12.47
N VAL A 242 2.96 -5.76 -12.46
CA VAL A 242 3.64 -4.48 -12.21
C VAL A 242 4.77 -4.29 -13.22
N HIS A 243 5.00 -3.06 -13.64
CA HIS A 243 6.05 -2.72 -14.59
C HIS A 243 6.64 -1.35 -14.26
N ARG A 244 7.92 -1.31 -13.87
CA ARG A 244 8.64 -0.05 -13.65
C ARG A 244 8.85 0.66 -14.98
N THR A 245 8.42 1.92 -15.06
CA THR A 245 8.49 2.74 -16.28
C THR A 245 9.55 3.83 -16.18
N ALA A 246 9.92 4.25 -14.95
CA ALA A 246 10.99 5.20 -14.67
C ALA A 246 11.56 4.95 -13.25
N PRO A 247 12.66 5.60 -12.84
CA PRO A 247 13.16 5.50 -11.47
C PRO A 247 12.14 5.90 -10.38
N ASP A 248 11.23 6.82 -10.72
CA ASP A 248 10.20 7.41 -9.87
C ASP A 248 8.76 7.09 -10.35
N ALA A 249 8.60 6.06 -11.19
CA ALA A 249 7.30 5.69 -11.75
C ALA A 249 7.16 4.20 -12.09
N PHE A 250 5.95 3.70 -11.93
CA PHE A 250 5.56 2.38 -12.41
C PHE A 250 4.09 2.32 -12.79
N ARG A 251 3.77 1.30 -13.59
CA ARG A 251 2.41 0.87 -13.90
C ARG A 251 2.08 -0.40 -13.14
N TYR A 252 0.81 -0.57 -12.80
CA TYR A 252 0.31 -1.74 -12.11
C TYR A 252 -1.16 -2.00 -12.50
N GLY A 253 -1.64 -3.20 -12.19
CA GLY A 253 -3.03 -3.56 -12.39
C GLY A 253 -3.19 -4.95 -12.99
N GLY A 254 -4.44 -5.26 -13.31
CA GLY A 254 -4.83 -6.55 -13.85
C GLY A 254 -6.34 -6.78 -13.77
N PRO A 255 -6.90 -7.62 -14.63
CA PRO A 255 -8.33 -7.96 -14.57
C PRO A 255 -8.67 -8.81 -13.35
N GLY A 256 -7.68 -9.53 -12.81
CA GLY A 256 -7.87 -10.59 -11.83
C GLY A 256 -7.81 -11.97 -12.46
N PRO A 257 -7.86 -13.04 -11.65
CA PRO A 257 -7.89 -14.43 -12.12
C PRO A 257 -9.31 -14.91 -12.47
N CYS A 258 -10.30 -14.04 -12.28
CA CYS A 258 -11.72 -14.19 -12.53
C CYS A 258 -12.12 -13.03 -13.47
#